data_AF-A0A3P8M133-F1
#
_entry.id   AF-A0A3P8M133-F1
#
_cell.length_a   1.000
_cell.length_b   1.000
_cell.length_c   1.000
_cell.angle_alpha   90.00
_cell.angle_beta   90.00
_cell.angle_gamma   90.00
#
_symmetry.space_group_name_H-M   'P 1'
#
loop_
_entity.id
_entity.type
_entity.pdbx_description
1 polymer ?
#
loop_
_entity_poly.entity_id
_entity_poly.type
_entity_poly.pdbx_seq_one_letter_code
_entity_poly.pdbx_strand_id
1 'polypeptide(L)'
;MKATRRWWQNGDIAVPDFEPLYPDSDCGAMSGTWRNSLQSLAWFMRYWRDNFSAAYDLNRIFLIGSDNLCMANFGLREMPLERDQALKVLHQRIEQYRDAPQSERGSNLFWISQGVRPGVGYFYALTPVYMANRLQAMLGVEQTIRMESFLHAGQPADERHDP
;
A
#
# COMPACT_ATOMS: atom_id res chain seq x y z
N MET A 1 -34.96 19.01 -27.62
CA MET A 1 -33.49 19.07 -27.50
C MET A 1 -33.05 17.92 -26.60
N LYS A 2 -32.21 17.00 -27.10
CA LYS A 2 -31.74 15.81 -26.37
C LYS A 2 -30.62 16.19 -25.38
N ALA A 3 -30.61 15.44 -24.28
CA ALA A 3 -29.82 15.55 -23.05
C ALA A 3 -28.30 15.47 -23.21
N THR A 4 -27.55 15.86 -22.17
CA THR A 4 -26.54 14.99 -21.55
C THR A 4 -26.03 15.48 -20.18
N ARG A 5 -26.17 14.57 -19.20
CA ARG A 5 -25.21 14.20 -18.14
C ARG A 5 -24.61 15.30 -17.24
N ARG A 6 -25.28 15.49 -16.11
CA ARG A 6 -24.73 16.08 -14.88
C ARG A 6 -24.27 14.97 -13.93
N TRP A 7 -23.09 14.38 -14.19
CA TRP A 7 -22.42 13.48 -13.24
C TRP A 7 -20.91 13.47 -13.50
N TRP A 8 -20.22 14.55 -13.11
CA TRP A 8 -18.81 14.56 -12.76
C TRP A 8 -18.63 15.79 -11.86
N GLN A 9 -18.85 15.62 -10.56
CA GLN A 9 -18.15 16.49 -9.62
C GLN A 9 -16.68 16.11 -9.77
N ASN A 10 -15.90 16.96 -10.44
CA ASN A 10 -14.45 16.92 -10.43
C ASN A 10 -14.00 17.14 -8.98
N GLY A 11 -13.97 16.07 -8.19
CA GLY A 11 -13.15 16.03 -7.00
C GLY A 11 -11.73 15.81 -7.49
N ASP A 12 -10.90 16.84 -7.44
CA ASP A 12 -9.48 16.69 -7.72
C ASP A 12 -8.94 15.55 -6.85
N ILE A 13 -8.26 14.60 -7.51
CA ILE A 13 -7.54 13.54 -6.83
C ILE A 13 -6.07 13.92 -6.80
N ALA A 14 -5.49 13.92 -5.61
CA ALA A 14 -4.05 14.06 -5.47
C ALA A 14 -3.40 12.79 -6.03
N VAL A 15 -2.74 12.93 -7.18
CA VAL A 15 -1.87 11.88 -7.70
C VAL A 15 -0.60 11.92 -6.85
N PRO A 16 -0.19 10.81 -6.22
CA PRO A 16 0.98 10.83 -5.37
C PRO A 16 2.25 11.03 -6.19
N ASP A 17 3.14 11.86 -5.67
CA ASP A 17 4.50 11.95 -6.17
C ASP A 17 5.32 10.75 -5.69
N PHE A 18 6.40 10.47 -6.42
CA PHE A 18 7.38 9.48 -5.99
C PHE A 18 8.34 10.07 -4.97
N GLU A 19 8.41 9.44 -3.81
CA GLU A 19 9.36 9.76 -2.76
C GLU A 19 10.51 8.73 -2.76
N PRO A 20 11.75 9.16 -2.53
CA PRO A 20 12.88 8.24 -2.43
C PRO A 20 12.78 7.39 -1.16
N LEU A 21 12.91 6.06 -1.27
CA LEU A 21 13.14 5.18 -0.12
C LEU A 21 14.55 5.28 0.43
N TYR A 22 15.48 5.79 -0.37
CA TYR A 22 16.89 5.95 -0.02
C TYR A 22 17.42 7.30 -0.52
N PRO A 23 18.29 8.01 0.23
CA PRO A 23 18.72 9.37 -0.10
C PRO A 23 19.22 9.59 -1.53
N ASP A 24 19.84 8.57 -2.12
CA ASP A 24 20.46 8.66 -3.45
C ASP A 24 19.51 8.27 -4.61
N SER A 25 18.23 8.03 -4.34
CA SER A 25 17.27 7.61 -5.37
C SER A 25 16.74 8.81 -6.18
N ASP A 26 17.00 8.84 -7.49
CA ASP A 26 16.41 9.84 -8.40
C ASP A 26 14.97 9.45 -8.80
N CYS A 27 14.00 10.02 -8.09
CA CYS A 27 12.58 9.81 -8.33
C CYS A 27 11.95 10.81 -9.32
N GLY A 28 12.68 11.86 -9.70
CA GLY A 28 12.17 12.91 -10.59
C GLY A 28 11.86 12.38 -11.99
N ALA A 29 12.76 11.56 -12.55
CA ALA A 29 12.61 10.95 -13.87
C ALA A 29 11.41 9.99 -13.97
N MET A 30 11.01 9.40 -12.84
CA MET A 30 9.97 8.38 -12.80
C MET A 30 8.56 8.95 -12.88
N SER A 31 8.38 10.17 -12.35
CA SER A 31 7.09 10.87 -12.29
C SER A 31 6.44 11.03 -13.66
N GLY A 32 7.22 11.34 -14.71
CA GLY A 32 6.71 11.57 -16.06
C GLY A 32 6.16 10.31 -16.75
N THR A 33 6.91 9.21 -16.68
CA THR A 33 6.56 7.94 -17.34
C THR A 33 5.33 7.29 -16.71
N TRP A 34 5.22 7.35 -15.38
CA TRP A 34 4.16 6.65 -14.65
C TRP A 34 2.93 7.51 -14.38
N ARG A 35 2.95 8.81 -14.72
CA ARG A 35 1.90 9.77 -14.33
C ARG A 35 0.48 9.30 -14.63
N ASN A 36 0.23 8.85 -15.85
CA ASN A 36 -1.10 8.40 -16.27
C ASN A 36 -1.52 7.14 -15.51
N SER A 37 -0.61 6.18 -15.36
CA SER A 37 -0.85 4.93 -14.61
C SER A 37 -1.11 5.20 -13.13
N LEU A 38 -0.33 6.09 -12.51
CA LEU A 38 -0.53 6.52 -11.12
C LEU A 38 -1.85 7.25 -10.94
N GLN A 39 -2.25 8.10 -11.90
CA GLN A 39 -3.54 8.78 -11.84
C GLN A 39 -4.70 7.77 -11.89
N SER A 40 -4.67 6.82 -12.82
CA SER A 40 -5.68 5.76 -12.89
C SER A 40 -5.71 4.89 -11.64
N LEU A 41 -4.53 4.54 -11.10
CA LEU A 41 -4.42 3.76 -9.87
C LEU A 41 -4.92 4.54 -8.65
N ALA A 42 -4.60 5.84 -8.54
CA ALA A 42 -5.11 6.71 -7.49
C ALA A 42 -6.63 6.75 -7.51
N TRP A 43 -7.24 6.91 -8.70
CA TRP A 43 -8.69 6.88 -8.87
C TRP A 43 -9.28 5.56 -8.38
N PHE A 44 -8.68 4.43 -8.78
CA PHE A 44 -9.12 3.12 -8.35
C PHE A 44 -9.02 2.95 -6.82
N MET A 45 -7.90 3.36 -6.22
CA MET A 45 -7.68 3.24 -4.77
C MET A 45 -8.61 4.14 -3.97
N ARG A 46 -8.91 5.36 -4.44
CA ARG A 46 -9.90 6.24 -3.82
C ARG A 46 -11.30 5.64 -3.88
N TYR A 47 -11.72 5.16 -5.05
CA TYR A 47 -13.01 4.49 -5.18
C TYR A 47 -13.10 3.28 -4.25
N TRP A 48 -12.05 2.46 -4.22
CA TRP A 48 -12.01 1.28 -3.37
C TRP A 48 -12.07 1.63 -1.88
N ARG A 49 -11.35 2.67 -1.47
CA ARG A 49 -11.40 3.23 -0.11
C ARG A 49 -12.82 3.65 0.25
N ASP A 50 -13.39 4.54 -0.55
CA ASP A 50 -14.67 5.20 -0.25
C ASP A 50 -15.85 4.20 -0.23
N ASN A 51 -15.71 3.05 -0.90
CA ASN A 51 -16.78 2.05 -1.03
C ASN A 51 -16.56 0.76 -0.22
N PHE A 52 -15.31 0.38 0.10
CA PHE A 52 -15.00 -0.93 0.66
C PHE A 52 -14.04 -0.93 1.86
N SER A 53 -13.26 0.14 2.11
CA SER A 53 -12.21 0.09 3.14
C SER A 53 -12.67 0.37 4.57
N ALA A 54 -13.90 0.85 4.77
CA ALA A 54 -14.43 1.10 6.12
C ALA A 54 -14.48 -0.17 7.00
N ALA A 55 -14.48 -1.35 6.37
CA ALA A 55 -14.52 -2.63 7.08
C ALA A 55 -13.14 -3.22 7.45
N TYR A 56 -12.03 -2.72 6.89
CA TYR A 56 -10.73 -3.42 6.94
C TYR A 56 -9.56 -2.63 7.54
N ASP A 57 -9.77 -1.42 8.07
CA ASP A 57 -8.72 -0.61 8.73
C ASP A 57 -7.39 -0.55 7.92
N LEU A 58 -7.51 -0.41 6.60
CA LEU A 58 -6.33 -0.27 5.74
C LEU A 58 -5.71 1.11 5.92
N ASN A 59 -4.43 1.12 6.24
CA ASN A 59 -3.72 2.37 6.53
C ASN A 59 -3.12 2.96 5.25
N ARG A 60 -2.49 2.11 4.46
CA ARG A 60 -1.63 2.55 3.36
C ARG A 60 -1.62 1.56 2.21
N ILE A 61 -1.69 2.11 1.02
CA ILE A 61 -1.36 1.41 -0.23
C ILE A 61 -0.24 2.21 -0.88
N PHE A 62 0.81 1.53 -1.35
CA PHE A 62 1.96 2.17 -1.95
C PHE A 62 2.48 1.36 -3.14
N LEU A 63 3.13 2.02 -4.08
CA LEU A 63 3.78 1.39 -5.23
C LEU A 63 5.26 1.73 -5.19
N ILE A 64 6.13 0.73 -5.37
CA ILE A 64 7.59 0.90 -5.37
C ILE A 64 8.13 0.51 -6.74
N GLY A 65 8.91 1.39 -7.37
CA GLY A 65 9.63 1.08 -8.60
C GLY A 65 10.67 0.00 -8.40
N SER A 66 10.79 -0.94 -9.35
CA SER A 66 11.75 -2.06 -9.24
C SER A 66 13.21 -1.61 -9.26
N ASP A 67 13.52 -0.60 -10.07
CA ASP A 67 14.90 -0.29 -10.45
C ASP A 67 15.47 0.92 -9.68
N ASN A 68 14.60 1.76 -9.12
CA ASN A 68 15.00 3.02 -8.49
C ASN A 68 14.49 3.20 -7.05
N LEU A 69 13.79 2.18 -6.50
CA LEU A 69 13.28 2.19 -5.12
C LEU A 69 12.50 3.46 -4.76
N CYS A 70 11.84 4.05 -5.75
CA CYS A 70 10.98 5.21 -5.57
C CYS A 70 9.58 4.75 -5.21
N MET A 71 8.98 5.38 -4.21
CA MET A 71 7.69 4.98 -3.65
C MET A 71 6.63 6.04 -3.88
N ALA A 72 5.53 5.67 -4.53
CA ALA A 72 4.32 6.47 -4.60
C ALA A 72 3.34 6.02 -3.52
N ASN A 73 2.95 6.92 -2.62
CA ASN A 73 2.08 6.60 -1.50
C ASN A 73 0.64 7.06 -1.76
N PHE A 74 -0.30 6.13 -1.87
CA PHE A 74 -1.71 6.43 -2.13
C PHE A 74 -2.50 6.75 -0.87
N GLY A 75 -1.87 6.72 0.31
CA GLY A 75 -2.34 7.26 1.59
C GLY A 75 -3.84 7.16 1.86
N LEU A 76 -4.28 6.17 2.64
CA LEU A 76 -5.69 6.06 3.04
C LEU A 76 -5.96 6.75 4.39
N ARG A 77 -4.94 6.82 5.27
CA ARG A 77 -4.93 7.55 6.54
C ARG A 77 -3.58 8.23 6.76
N GLU A 78 -3.61 9.38 7.44
CA GLU A 78 -2.40 10.00 8.01
C GLU A 78 -1.94 9.14 9.20
N MET A 79 -0.83 8.43 9.03
CA MET A 79 -0.20 7.64 10.09
C MET A 79 1.16 8.25 10.41
N PRO A 80 1.47 8.53 11.70
CA PRO A 80 2.82 8.87 12.12
C PRO A 80 3.66 7.60 12.01
N LEU A 81 4.09 7.29 10.79
CA LEU A 81 5.03 6.25 10.51
C LEU A 81 6.34 6.65 11.18
N GLU A 82 6.92 5.74 11.96
CA GLU A 82 8.37 5.69 12.15
C GLU A 82 9.01 5.39 10.80
N ARG A 83 8.91 6.39 9.90
CA ARG A 83 9.11 6.30 8.47
C ARG A 83 10.45 5.65 8.22
N ASP A 84 11.51 6.17 8.84
CA ASP A 84 12.87 5.72 8.57
C ASP A 84 13.11 4.24 8.93
N GLN A 85 12.58 3.76 10.05
CA GLN A 85 12.75 2.35 10.46
C GLN A 85 11.91 1.41 9.58
N ALA A 86 10.66 1.77 9.29
CA ALA A 86 9.78 1.00 8.40
C ALA A 86 10.33 0.95 6.97
N LEU A 87 10.80 2.09 6.45
CA LEU A 87 11.43 2.19 5.13
C LEU A 87 12.73 1.39 5.06
N LYS A 88 13.53 1.35 6.13
CA LYS A 88 14.74 0.53 6.20
C LYS A 88 14.43 -0.97 6.14
N VAL A 89 13.44 -1.43 6.91
CA VAL A 89 13.01 -2.85 6.88
C VAL A 89 12.43 -3.20 5.51
N LEU A 90 11.58 -2.34 4.96
CA LEU A 90 11.00 -2.48 3.63
C LEU A 90 12.08 -2.62 2.55
N HIS A 91 13.09 -1.75 2.57
CA HIS A 91 14.22 -1.82 1.66
C HIS A 91 14.96 -3.15 1.78
N GLN A 92 15.31 -3.58 2.99
CA GLN A 92 16.00 -4.86 3.20
C GLN A 92 15.20 -6.04 2.66
N ARG A 93 13.87 -6.04 2.82
CA ARG A 93 12.99 -7.10 2.30
C ARG A 93 12.93 -7.12 0.78
N ILE A 94 12.93 -5.95 0.16
CA ILE A 94 12.93 -5.81 -1.30
C ILE A 94 14.24 -6.31 -1.91
N GLU A 95 15.38 -5.94 -1.32
CA GLU A 95 16.68 -6.41 -1.78
C GLU A 95 16.80 -7.94 -1.64
N GLN A 96 16.38 -8.49 -0.49
CA GLN A 96 16.33 -9.94 -0.28
C GLN A 96 15.49 -10.65 -1.35
N TYR A 97 14.34 -10.08 -1.73
CA TYR A 97 13.50 -10.63 -2.79
C TYR A 97 14.15 -10.60 -4.15
N ARG A 98 14.83 -9.50 -4.48
CA ARG A 98 15.54 -9.35 -5.76
C ARG A 98 16.66 -10.38 -5.89
N ASP A 99 17.33 -10.67 -4.78
CA ASP A 99 18.45 -11.63 -4.74
C ASP A 99 17.98 -13.08 -4.60
N ALA A 100 16.72 -13.33 -4.23
CA ALA A 100 16.16 -14.67 -4.04
C ALA A 100 16.27 -15.54 -5.32
N PRO A 101 16.25 -16.88 -5.21
CA PRO A 101 16.23 -17.77 -6.38
C PRO A 101 15.01 -17.54 -7.27
N GLN A 102 15.11 -17.84 -8.58
CA GLN A 102 14.03 -17.62 -9.55
C GLN A 102 12.70 -18.32 -9.17
N SER A 103 12.74 -19.42 -8.42
CA SER A 103 11.55 -20.11 -7.88
C SER A 103 10.76 -19.26 -6.89
N GLU A 104 11.41 -18.31 -6.22
CA GLU A 104 10.82 -17.46 -5.18
C GLU A 104 10.49 -16.05 -5.69
N ARG A 105 11.15 -15.59 -6.77
CA ARG A 105 10.95 -14.26 -7.39
C ARG A 105 9.56 -14.03 -7.99
N GLY A 106 8.68 -15.03 -8.03
CA GLY A 106 7.28 -14.88 -8.47
C GLY A 106 6.28 -14.73 -7.32
N SER A 107 6.72 -14.95 -6.08
CA SER A 107 5.84 -14.98 -4.91
C SER A 107 5.56 -13.59 -4.35
N ASN A 108 4.44 -13.46 -3.63
CA ASN A 108 4.16 -12.29 -2.81
C ASN A 108 5.07 -12.29 -1.58
N LEU A 109 5.60 -11.12 -1.24
CA LEU A 109 6.34 -10.90 0.00
C LEU A 109 5.36 -10.51 1.10
N PHE A 110 5.49 -11.11 2.27
CA PHE A 110 4.70 -10.73 3.43
C PHE A 110 5.52 -10.82 4.71
N TRP A 111 5.32 -9.87 5.62
CA TRP A 111 5.92 -9.90 6.95
C TRP A 111 5.10 -9.10 7.95
N ILE A 112 5.37 -9.36 9.22
CA ILE A 112 4.83 -8.59 10.34
C ILE A 112 5.98 -7.85 11.01
N SER A 113 5.80 -6.57 11.27
CA SER A 113 6.69 -5.75 12.09
C SER A 113 6.02 -5.41 13.41
N GLN A 114 6.81 -5.35 14.48
CA GLN A 114 6.33 -4.90 15.79
C GLN A 114 6.06 -3.39 15.74
N GLY A 115 4.94 -2.97 16.33
CA GLY A 115 4.64 -1.56 16.54
C GLY A 115 5.23 -1.04 17.85
N VAL A 116 5.21 0.28 18.03
CA VAL A 116 5.74 0.95 19.25
C VAL A 116 4.94 0.64 20.51
N ARG A 117 3.67 0.27 20.36
CA ARG A 117 2.78 -0.04 21.49
C ARG A 117 2.69 -1.56 21.65
N PRO A 118 2.79 -2.06 22.89
CA PRO A 118 2.49 -3.46 23.17
C PRO A 118 1.12 -3.85 22.60
N GLY A 119 1.05 -5.00 21.93
CA GLY A 119 -0.18 -5.49 21.30
C GLY A 119 -0.50 -4.88 19.94
N VAL A 120 0.31 -3.97 19.40
CA VAL A 120 0.14 -3.41 18.05
C VAL A 120 1.29 -3.86 17.14
N GLY A 121 0.96 -4.24 15.91
CA GLY A 121 1.91 -4.60 14.86
C GLY A 121 1.47 -4.07 13.49
N TYR A 122 2.33 -4.23 12.49
CA TYR A 122 2.06 -3.84 11.11
C TYR A 122 2.26 -5.04 10.20
N PHE A 123 1.23 -5.39 9.45
CA PHE A 123 1.30 -6.37 8.38
C PHE A 123 1.62 -5.68 7.07
N TYR A 124 2.61 -6.21 6.38
CA TYR A 124 3.01 -5.78 5.05
C TYR A 124 2.79 -6.92 4.08
N ALA A 125 2.14 -6.63 2.96
CA ALA A 125 2.01 -7.53 1.83
C ALA A 125 2.43 -6.80 0.55
N LEU A 126 3.42 -7.33 -0.16
CA LEU A 126 3.96 -6.78 -1.39
C LEU A 126 3.77 -7.78 -2.52
N THR A 127 3.08 -7.34 -3.57
CA THR A 127 2.82 -8.12 -4.78
C THR A 127 3.63 -7.55 -5.94
N PRO A 128 4.44 -8.38 -6.64
CA PRO A 128 5.19 -7.93 -7.79
C PRO A 128 4.25 -7.61 -8.98
N VAL A 129 4.57 -6.54 -9.71
CA VAL A 129 3.87 -6.11 -10.92
C VAL A 129 4.80 -6.30 -12.11
N TYR A 130 4.40 -7.18 -13.03
CA TYR A 130 5.16 -7.54 -14.21
C TYR A 130 4.59 -6.87 -15.47
N MET A 131 5.48 -6.41 -16.35
CA MET A 131 5.14 -6.02 -17.72
C MET A 131 6.15 -6.67 -18.66
N ALA A 132 5.66 -7.36 -19.70
CA ALA A 132 6.50 -8.10 -20.64
C ALA A 132 7.51 -9.05 -19.93
N ASN A 133 7.06 -9.77 -18.90
CA ASN A 133 7.86 -10.69 -18.09
C ASN A 133 9.05 -10.05 -17.34
N ARG A 134 9.04 -8.71 -17.20
CA ARG A 134 10.00 -7.96 -16.39
C ARG A 134 9.29 -7.32 -15.20
N LEU A 135 9.84 -7.48 -14.01
CA LEU A 135 9.38 -6.79 -12.81
C LEU A 135 9.50 -5.28 -13.05
N GLN A 136 8.40 -4.55 -12.95
CA GLN A 136 8.35 -3.09 -13.12
C GLN A 136 8.21 -2.37 -11.79
N ALA A 137 7.45 -2.98 -10.87
CA ALA A 137 7.13 -2.38 -9.59
C ALA A 137 6.68 -3.46 -8.60
N MET A 138 6.53 -3.06 -7.33
CA MET A 138 5.83 -3.83 -6.31
C MET A 138 4.71 -2.99 -5.73
N LEU A 139 3.51 -3.56 -5.68
CA LEU A 139 2.35 -2.98 -5.03
C LEU A 139 2.31 -3.47 -3.58
N GLY A 140 2.42 -2.55 -2.62
CA GLY A 140 2.43 -2.83 -1.20
C GLY A 140 1.15 -2.38 -0.51
N VAL A 141 0.76 -3.15 0.49
CA VAL A 141 -0.32 -2.84 1.42
C VAL A 141 0.22 -2.91 2.84
N GLU A 142 -0.13 -1.93 3.66
CA GLU A 142 0.15 -1.90 5.09
C GLU A 142 -1.16 -1.86 5.89
N GLN A 143 -1.27 -2.77 6.84
CA GLN A 143 -2.41 -2.87 7.73
C GLN A 143 -1.94 -2.93 9.20
N THR A 144 -2.60 -2.18 10.08
CA THR A 144 -2.35 -2.29 11.52
C THR A 144 -2.99 -3.58 12.00
N ILE A 145 -2.21 -4.39 12.69
CA ILE A 145 -2.69 -5.53 13.46
C ILE A 145 -2.76 -5.13 14.93
N ARG A 146 -3.86 -5.50 15.57
CA ARG A 146 -4.12 -5.29 16.99
C ARG A 146 -4.38 -6.62 17.66
N MET A 147 -3.73 -6.89 18.78
CA MET A 147 -3.91 -8.15 19.51
C MET A 147 -5.36 -8.32 19.95
N GLU A 148 -6.01 -7.21 20.35
CA GLU A 148 -7.43 -7.18 20.73
C GLU A 148 -8.35 -7.69 19.61
N SER A 149 -7.99 -7.50 18.34
CA SER A 149 -8.78 -7.98 17.20
C SER A 149 -8.83 -9.51 17.10
N PHE A 150 -7.84 -10.22 17.66
CA PHE A 150 -7.84 -11.69 17.67
C PHE A 150 -8.59 -12.28 18.87
N LEU A 151 -8.80 -11.51 19.93
CA LEU A 151 -9.53 -11.98 21.12
C LEU A 151 -11.02 -12.22 20.81
N HIS A 152 -11.57 -11.48 19.85
CA HIS A 152 -12.95 -11.65 19.39
C HIS A 152 -13.11 -12.68 18.27
N ALA A 153 -12.00 -13.20 17.70
CA ALA A 153 -12.03 -14.14 16.57
C ALA A 153 -12.49 -15.56 16.94
N GLY A 154 -12.96 -15.78 18.18
CA GLY A 154 -13.44 -17.07 18.68
C GLY A 154 -14.72 -17.02 19.51
N GLN A 155 -15.40 -15.87 19.67
CA GLN A 155 -16.67 -15.81 20.39
C GLN A 155 -17.84 -16.02 19.42
N PRO A 156 -18.70 -17.02 19.63
CA PRO A 156 -19.97 -17.13 18.91
C PRO A 156 -20.75 -15.82 19.03
N ALA A 157 -21.48 -15.42 18.00
CA ALA A 157 -22.21 -14.16 17.92
C ALA A 157 -23.33 -13.97 18.98
N ASP A 158 -23.45 -14.86 19.96
CA ASP A 158 -24.56 -15.01 20.90
C ASP A 158 -24.27 -14.45 22.31
N GLU A 159 -23.21 -13.67 22.49
CA GLU A 159 -22.92 -12.99 23.77
C GLU A 159 -22.68 -11.47 23.61
N ARG A 160 -23.18 -10.85 22.54
CA ARG A 160 -23.34 -9.38 22.50
C ARG A 160 -24.68 -9.01 23.13
N HIS A 161 -24.77 -9.12 24.45
CA HIS A 161 -25.72 -8.32 25.23
C HIS A 161 -25.00 -7.03 25.66
N ASP A 162 -25.36 -5.92 25.03
CA ASP A 162 -25.02 -4.57 25.50
C ASP A 162 -25.84 -4.25 26.77
N PRO A 163 -25.25 -3.62 27.80
CA PRO A 163 -26.00 -2.92 28.85
C PRO A 163 -26.56 -1.57 28.38
#